data_AF-A0A3Q2D4E6-F1
#
_entry.id   AF-A0A3Q2D4E6-F1
#
_cell.length_a   1.000
_cell.length_b   1.000
_cell.length_c   1.000
_cell.angle_alpha   90.00
_cell.angle_beta   90.00
_cell.angle_gamma   90.00
#
_symmetry.space_group_name_H-M   'P 1'
#
loop_
_entity.id
_entity.type
_entity.pdbx_description
1 polymer ?
#
loop_
_entity_poly.entity_id
_entity_poly.type
_entity_poly.pdbx_seq_one_letter_code
_entity_poly.pdbx_strand_id
1 'polypeptide(L)'
;MFLRLYLVHRAILLHSKVLLSASYRSIGSLNNINFTFRFVLKVLMNKHPARVLLVFILLFWLTASWMLTLCERQAVGKRTEALTTGQMDTALWLIAITFLTVGYGDVAPKTSCGKGVCLFTGVMGVACTAMLVAIVTEKLALNKGEKHVHFFMMDIQISKRVRFEYNFFFYFRFRHLRLKQRKLRDYVSEMVDLPKMQMIMCDLSANWNNSYRELEQRILFMEQKLDHLTRCFQQTSELLSEVLRHRNPEIR
;
A
#
# COMPACT_ATOMS: atom_id res chain seq x y z
N MET A 1 -33.65 -12.59 16.99
CA MET A 1 -33.58 -11.24 16.39
C MET A 1 -32.15 -10.81 16.05
N PHE A 2 -31.15 -11.03 16.92
CA PHE A 2 -29.74 -10.64 16.66
C PHE A 2 -29.05 -11.34 15.49
N LEU A 3 -29.48 -12.56 15.11
CA LEU A 3 -29.00 -13.17 13.86
C LEU A 3 -29.22 -12.24 12.66
N ARG A 4 -30.27 -11.41 12.65
CA ARG A 4 -30.57 -10.49 11.55
C ARG A 4 -29.52 -9.38 11.34
N LEU A 5 -28.52 -9.24 12.22
CA LEU A 5 -27.35 -8.38 11.97
C LEU A 5 -26.59 -8.80 10.69
N TYR A 6 -26.72 -10.06 10.24
CA TYR A 6 -26.20 -10.47 8.92
C TYR A 6 -26.84 -9.68 7.76
N LEU A 7 -28.06 -9.15 7.94
CA LEU A 7 -28.74 -8.33 6.92
C LEU A 7 -28.09 -6.95 6.80
N VAL A 8 -27.59 -6.38 7.89
CA VAL A 8 -26.82 -5.12 7.85
C VAL A 8 -25.52 -5.33 7.09
N HIS A 9 -24.83 -6.44 7.37
CA HIS A 9 -23.65 -6.85 6.63
C HIS A 9 -23.94 -7.02 5.12
N ARG A 10 -25.06 -7.69 4.78
CA ARG A 10 -25.52 -7.87 3.39
C ARG A 10 -25.89 -6.53 2.73
N ALA A 11 -26.52 -5.61 3.46
CA ALA A 11 -26.89 -4.28 2.96
C ALA A 11 -25.65 -3.41 2.69
N ILE A 12 -24.63 -3.45 3.57
CA ILE A 12 -23.34 -2.77 3.33
C ILE A 12 -22.65 -3.32 2.08
N LEU A 13 -22.72 -4.64 1.88
CA LEU A 13 -22.21 -5.31 0.67
C LEU A 13 -22.97 -4.87 -0.59
N LEU A 14 -24.29 -4.78 -0.53
CA LEU A 14 -25.14 -4.46 -1.67
C LEU A 14 -25.10 -2.97 -2.05
N HIS A 15 -24.98 -2.08 -1.07
CA HIS A 15 -24.97 -0.63 -1.26
C HIS A 15 -23.56 -0.07 -1.54
N SER A 16 -22.52 -0.90 -1.40
CA SER A 16 -21.16 -0.55 -1.76
C SER A 16 -21.02 -0.42 -3.28
N LYS A 17 -20.95 0.83 -3.77
CA LYS A 17 -20.66 1.15 -5.19
C LYS A 17 -19.38 0.49 -5.71
N VAL A 18 -18.44 0.13 -4.81
CA VAL A 18 -17.19 -0.55 -5.13
C VAL A 18 -17.43 -1.98 -5.64
N LEU A 19 -18.41 -2.70 -5.08
CA LEU A 19 -18.73 -4.08 -5.49
C LEU A 19 -19.64 -4.16 -6.71
N LEU A 20 -20.40 -3.09 -6.97
CA LEU A 20 -21.33 -3.03 -8.10
C LEU A 20 -20.65 -2.58 -9.40
N SER A 21 -19.48 -1.95 -9.32
CA SER A 21 -18.77 -1.41 -10.49
C SER A 21 -18.16 -2.52 -11.35
N ALA A 22 -18.46 -2.49 -12.65
CA ALA A 22 -17.97 -3.46 -13.63
C ALA A 22 -16.43 -3.48 -13.72
N SER A 23 -15.77 -2.33 -13.59
CA SER A 23 -14.31 -2.22 -13.64
C SER A 23 -13.63 -2.95 -12.48
N TYR A 24 -14.19 -2.86 -11.27
CA TYR A 24 -13.67 -3.59 -10.12
C TYR A 24 -13.77 -5.10 -10.35
N ARG A 25 -14.93 -5.59 -10.81
CA ARG A 25 -15.13 -7.02 -11.10
C ARG A 25 -14.19 -7.56 -12.17
N SER A 26 -13.98 -6.80 -13.25
CA SER A 26 -13.06 -7.17 -14.33
C SER A 26 -11.61 -7.29 -13.83
N ILE A 27 -11.12 -6.28 -13.10
CA ILE A 27 -9.75 -6.29 -12.54
C ILE A 27 -9.58 -7.38 -11.48
N GLY A 28 -10.61 -7.64 -10.67
CA GLY A 28 -10.56 -8.74 -9.69
C GLY A 28 -10.56 -10.12 -10.31
N SER A 29 -11.30 -10.32 -11.42
CA SER A 29 -11.25 -11.57 -12.19
C SER A 29 -9.88 -11.79 -12.82
N LEU A 30 -9.26 -10.74 -13.35
CA LEU A 30 -7.90 -10.82 -13.92
C LEU A 30 -6.85 -11.21 -12.87
N ASN A 31 -7.04 -10.81 -11.61
CA ASN A 31 -6.14 -11.11 -10.51
C ASN A 31 -6.56 -12.35 -9.68
N ASN A 32 -7.59 -13.10 -10.09
CA ASN A 32 -8.16 -14.22 -9.32
C ASN A 32 -8.51 -13.88 -7.86
N ILE A 33 -9.01 -12.66 -7.60
CA ILE A 33 -9.39 -12.22 -6.26
C ILE A 33 -10.89 -12.41 -6.04
N ASN A 34 -11.24 -13.20 -5.03
CA ASN A 34 -12.62 -13.39 -4.62
C ASN A 34 -13.13 -12.18 -3.81
N PHE A 35 -14.16 -11.49 -4.33
CA PHE A 35 -14.83 -10.37 -3.66
C PHE A 35 -15.63 -10.82 -2.43
N THR A 36 -14.94 -11.04 -1.31
CA THR A 36 -15.53 -11.35 -0.02
C THR A 36 -15.73 -10.10 0.84
N PHE A 37 -16.59 -10.18 1.86
CA PHE A 37 -16.78 -9.08 2.82
C PHE A 37 -15.48 -8.59 3.45
N ARG A 38 -14.57 -9.50 3.80
CA ARG A 38 -13.28 -9.14 4.41
C ARG A 38 -12.46 -8.24 3.50
N PHE A 39 -12.52 -8.45 2.19
CA PHE A 39 -11.87 -7.59 1.21
C PHE A 39 -12.54 -6.21 1.16
N VAL A 40 -13.87 -6.16 1.13
CA VAL A 40 -14.64 -4.91 1.09
C VAL A 40 -14.42 -4.07 2.35
N LEU A 41 -14.44 -4.71 3.51
CA LEU A 41 -14.17 -4.07 4.79
C LEU A 41 -12.75 -3.50 4.82
N LYS A 42 -11.75 -4.26 4.34
CA LYS A 42 -10.37 -3.75 4.19
C LYS A 42 -10.29 -2.53 3.27
N VAL A 43 -10.96 -2.56 2.11
CA VAL A 43 -10.98 -1.44 1.16
C VAL A 43 -11.65 -0.20 1.78
N LEU A 44 -12.78 -0.38 2.47
CA LEU A 44 -13.51 0.71 3.11
C LEU A 44 -12.70 1.33 4.26
N MET A 45 -12.09 0.48 5.10
CA MET A 45 -11.17 0.88 6.17
C MET A 45 -9.95 1.63 5.63
N ASN A 46 -9.41 1.25 4.47
CA ASN A 46 -8.26 1.95 3.90
C ASN A 46 -8.64 3.32 3.29
N LYS A 47 -9.82 3.41 2.66
CA LYS A 47 -10.26 4.65 1.99
C LYS A 47 -10.68 5.73 2.97
N HIS A 48 -11.52 5.38 3.96
CA HIS A 48 -12.05 6.33 4.95
C HIS A 48 -12.03 5.74 6.37
N PRO A 49 -10.83 5.49 6.94
CA PRO A 49 -10.67 4.75 8.20
C PRO A 49 -11.47 5.32 9.36
N ALA A 50 -11.37 6.64 9.58
CA ALA A 50 -12.03 7.32 10.70
C ALA A 50 -13.57 7.25 10.62
N ARG A 51 -14.15 7.46 9.42
CA ARG A 51 -15.62 7.41 9.24
C ARG A 51 -16.16 6.00 9.48
N VAL A 52 -15.47 4.98 8.99
CA VAL A 52 -15.87 3.58 9.17
C VAL A 52 -15.81 3.19 10.65
N LEU A 53 -14.71 3.55 11.32
CA LEU A 53 -14.52 3.26 12.74
C LEU A 53 -15.59 3.95 13.60
N LEU A 54 -15.90 5.23 13.31
CA LEU A 54 -16.93 5.98 14.03
C LEU A 54 -18.31 5.31 13.89
N VAL A 55 -18.73 4.96 12.68
CA VAL A 55 -20.00 4.27 12.44
C VAL A 55 -20.04 2.91 13.15
N PHE A 56 -18.94 2.16 13.13
CA PHE A 56 -18.83 0.88 13.83
C PHE A 56 -18.99 1.04 15.36
N ILE A 57 -18.32 2.02 15.96
CA ILE A 57 -18.40 2.30 17.41
C ILE A 57 -19.82 2.68 17.81
N LEU A 58 -20.48 3.57 17.07
CA LEU A 58 -21.86 3.99 17.39
C LEU A 58 -22.85 2.83 17.30
N LEU A 59 -22.76 2.01 16.24
CA LEU A 59 -23.62 0.83 16.11
C LEU A 59 -23.35 -0.19 17.22
N PHE A 60 -22.07 -0.39 17.57
CA PHE A 60 -21.69 -1.26 18.68
C PHE A 60 -22.25 -0.75 20.03
N TRP A 61 -22.17 0.55 20.31
CA TRP A 61 -22.71 1.13 21.54
C TRP A 61 -24.22 0.96 21.65
N LEU A 62 -24.96 1.22 20.58
CA LEU A 62 -26.41 1.06 20.56
C LEU A 62 -26.82 -0.41 20.75
N THR A 63 -26.13 -1.35 20.08
CA THR A 63 -26.42 -2.78 20.21
C THR A 63 -26.03 -3.34 21.58
N ALA A 64 -24.88 -2.97 22.12
CA ALA A 64 -24.43 -3.40 23.44
C ALA A 64 -25.28 -2.78 24.56
N SER A 65 -25.69 -1.51 24.44
CA SER A 65 -26.62 -0.87 25.37
C SER A 65 -27.97 -1.58 25.38
N TRP A 66 -28.54 -1.86 24.20
CA TRP A 66 -29.78 -2.63 24.09
C TRP A 66 -29.66 -4.03 24.72
N MET A 67 -28.54 -4.74 24.49
CA MET A 67 -28.27 -6.05 25.10
C MET A 67 -28.19 -5.99 26.61
N LEU A 68 -27.48 -4.99 27.14
CA LEU A 68 -27.31 -4.79 28.58
C LEU A 68 -28.65 -4.46 29.24
N THR A 69 -29.44 -3.56 28.63
CA THR A 69 -30.80 -3.26 29.08
C THR A 69 -31.68 -4.51 29.09
N LEU A 70 -31.59 -5.38 28.07
CA LEU A 70 -32.38 -6.61 28.02
C LEU A 70 -32.00 -7.59 29.14
N CYS A 71 -30.70 -7.76 29.40
CA CYS A 71 -30.21 -8.65 30.43
C CYS A 71 -30.51 -8.17 31.86
N GLU A 72 -30.38 -6.87 32.13
CA GLU A 72 -30.71 -6.31 33.45
C GLU A 72 -32.24 -6.20 33.65
N ARG A 73 -33.04 -5.93 32.61
CA ARG A 73 -34.52 -5.95 32.71
C ARG A 73 -35.08 -7.31 33.13
N GLN A 74 -34.47 -8.41 32.66
CA GLN A 74 -34.91 -9.76 33.02
C GLN A 74 -34.65 -10.09 34.51
N ALA A 75 -33.71 -9.41 35.15
CA ALA A 75 -33.40 -9.60 36.57
C ALA A 75 -34.23 -8.73 37.52
N VAL A 76 -34.76 -7.60 37.04
CA VAL A 76 -35.63 -6.68 37.82
C VAL A 76 -36.91 -7.37 38.31
N GLY A 77 -37.37 -8.45 37.66
CA GLY A 77 -38.55 -9.21 38.09
C GLY A 77 -38.44 -9.93 39.46
N LYS A 78 -37.32 -9.83 40.20
CA LYS A 78 -37.11 -10.53 41.48
C LYS A 78 -36.62 -9.66 42.66
N ARG A 79 -36.33 -8.36 42.51
CA ARG A 79 -35.89 -7.51 43.64
C ARG A 79 -36.08 -6.01 43.36
N THR A 80 -36.92 -5.36 44.17
CA THR A 80 -37.52 -4.01 44.03
C THR A 80 -36.57 -2.80 44.21
N GLU A 81 -35.24 -2.92 44.10
CA GLU A 81 -34.33 -1.78 44.41
C GLU A 81 -33.35 -1.38 43.29
N ALA A 82 -33.50 -1.91 42.07
CA ALA A 82 -32.60 -1.60 40.94
C ALA A 82 -33.17 -0.58 39.94
N LEU A 83 -33.75 0.52 40.43
CA LEU A 83 -34.54 1.48 39.64
C LEU A 83 -33.72 2.31 38.62
N THR A 84 -32.38 2.27 38.63
CA THR A 84 -31.54 3.17 37.80
C THR A 84 -30.72 2.51 36.70
N THR A 85 -30.52 1.17 36.70
CA THR A 85 -29.68 0.49 35.68
C THR A 85 -30.50 -0.03 34.47
N GLY A 86 -31.82 -0.08 34.57
CA GLY A 86 -32.71 -0.63 33.53
C GLY A 86 -33.11 0.34 32.41
N GLN A 87 -32.72 1.62 32.50
CA GLN A 87 -32.98 2.64 31.49
C GLN A 87 -31.88 2.65 30.42
N MET A 88 -32.24 2.97 29.17
CA MET A 88 -31.33 2.85 28.01
C MET A 88 -30.19 3.88 28.03
N ASP A 89 -30.44 5.05 28.60
CA ASP A 89 -29.47 6.12 28.84
C ASP A 89 -28.37 5.69 29.81
N THR A 90 -28.73 5.13 30.97
CA THR A 90 -27.75 4.60 31.92
C THR A 90 -26.95 3.44 31.34
N ALA A 91 -27.59 2.55 30.56
CA ALA A 91 -26.91 1.47 29.88
C ALA A 91 -25.96 1.99 28.78
N LEU A 92 -26.34 3.03 28.04
CA LEU A 92 -25.48 3.68 27.05
C LEU A 92 -24.25 4.31 27.72
N TRP A 93 -24.46 5.04 28.82
CA TRP A 93 -23.40 5.61 29.64
C TRP A 93 -22.40 4.54 30.10
N LEU A 94 -22.91 3.45 30.70
CA LEU A 94 -22.10 2.33 31.18
C LEU A 94 -21.30 1.67 30.05
N ILE A 95 -21.90 1.44 28.88
CA ILE A 95 -21.21 0.87 27.72
C ILE A 95 -20.12 1.82 27.21
N ALA A 96 -20.37 3.12 27.13
CA ALA A 96 -19.38 4.10 26.69
C ALA A 96 -18.16 4.13 27.64
N ILE A 97 -18.36 4.28 28.95
CA ILE A 97 -17.24 4.31 29.92
C ILE A 97 -16.47 2.98 29.98
N THR A 98 -17.16 1.85 29.76
CA THR A 98 -16.52 0.51 29.70
C THR A 98 -15.72 0.34 28.42
N PHE A 99 -16.24 0.80 27.29
CA PHE A 99 -15.56 0.76 26.00
C PHE A 99 -14.30 1.63 25.98
N LEU A 100 -14.36 2.83 26.59
CA LEU A 100 -13.20 3.70 26.77
C LEU A 100 -12.27 3.23 27.91
N THR A 101 -12.58 2.12 28.57
CA THR A 101 -11.79 1.57 29.68
C THR A 101 -11.62 2.54 30.86
N VAL A 102 -12.56 3.47 31.06
CA VAL A 102 -12.55 4.45 32.16
C VAL A 102 -13.04 3.81 33.46
N GLY A 103 -14.24 3.22 33.43
CA GLY A 103 -14.79 2.43 34.53
C GLY A 103 -14.94 3.17 35.87
N TYR A 104 -15.74 4.24 35.93
CA TYR A 104 -15.97 5.02 37.16
C TYR A 104 -16.52 4.20 38.34
N GLY A 105 -17.34 3.18 38.07
CA GLY A 105 -17.90 2.29 39.09
C GLY A 105 -19.18 2.82 39.76
N ASP A 106 -19.74 3.92 39.26
CA ASP A 106 -21.04 4.49 39.63
C ASP A 106 -22.21 3.55 39.29
N VAL A 107 -22.12 2.88 38.14
CA VAL A 107 -23.10 1.88 37.69
C VAL A 107 -22.36 0.61 37.27
N ALA A 108 -22.87 -0.55 37.68
CA ALA A 108 -22.26 -1.84 37.35
C ALA A 108 -23.32 -2.95 37.13
N PRO A 109 -23.11 -3.85 36.15
CA PRO A 109 -24.03 -4.95 35.89
C PRO A 109 -24.07 -5.92 37.07
N LYS A 110 -25.27 -6.27 37.52
CA LYS A 110 -25.45 -7.26 38.60
C LYS A 110 -25.65 -8.65 38.03
N THR A 111 -26.19 -8.76 36.82
CA THR A 111 -26.46 -10.05 36.16
C THR A 111 -25.20 -10.68 35.57
N SER A 112 -25.14 -12.02 35.56
CA SER A 112 -24.07 -12.76 34.87
C SER A 112 -24.03 -12.46 33.37
N CYS A 113 -25.21 -12.27 32.75
CA CYS A 113 -25.27 -11.83 31.34
C CYS A 113 -24.66 -10.43 31.15
N GLY A 114 -25.06 -9.45 31.96
CA GLY A 114 -24.57 -8.07 31.84
C GLY A 114 -23.06 -7.97 32.06
N LYS A 115 -22.51 -8.78 32.97
CA LYS A 115 -21.05 -8.91 33.15
C LYS A 115 -20.36 -9.44 31.89
N GLY A 116 -20.95 -10.44 31.22
CA GLY A 116 -20.45 -10.96 29.95
C GLY A 116 -20.45 -9.90 28.82
N VAL A 117 -21.51 -9.09 28.74
CA VAL A 117 -21.61 -7.99 27.76
C VAL A 117 -20.53 -6.92 28.03
N CYS A 118 -20.31 -6.56 29.30
CA CYS A 118 -19.29 -5.57 29.66
C CYS A 118 -17.86 -6.08 29.39
N LEU A 119 -17.58 -7.36 29.64
CA LEU A 119 -16.30 -7.99 29.28
C LEU A 119 -16.03 -7.92 27.77
N PHE A 120 -17.00 -8.30 26.95
CA PHE A 120 -16.86 -8.23 25.50
C PHE A 120 -16.69 -6.79 25.01
N THR A 121 -17.41 -5.84 25.62
CA THR A 121 -17.31 -4.41 25.34
C THR A 121 -15.91 -3.87 25.63
N GLY A 122 -15.30 -4.26 26.76
CA GLY A 122 -13.93 -3.87 27.10
C GLY A 122 -12.90 -4.41 26.11
N VAL A 123 -12.97 -5.69 25.76
CA VAL A 123 -12.05 -6.30 24.76
C VAL A 123 -12.19 -5.60 23.40
N MET A 124 -13.42 -5.34 22.95
CA MET A 124 -13.67 -4.63 21.70
C MET A 124 -13.16 -3.18 21.75
N GLY A 125 -13.29 -2.51 22.90
CA GLY A 125 -12.75 -1.17 23.15
C GLY A 125 -11.23 -1.11 22.94
N VAL A 126 -10.49 -2.02 23.57
CA VAL A 126 -9.03 -2.11 23.43
C VAL A 126 -8.61 -2.41 21.98
N ALA A 127 -9.35 -3.29 21.29
CA ALA A 127 -9.08 -3.55 19.87
C ALA A 127 -9.30 -2.31 19.00
N CYS A 128 -10.35 -1.53 19.27
CA CYS A 128 -10.65 -0.31 18.54
C CYS A 128 -9.64 0.81 18.82
N THR A 129 -9.17 0.97 20.06
CA THR A 129 -8.14 1.97 20.39
C THR A 129 -6.81 1.64 19.71
N ALA A 130 -6.40 0.37 19.67
CA ALA A 130 -5.21 -0.05 18.94
C ALA A 130 -5.30 0.28 17.44
N MET A 131 -6.46 0.03 16.82
CA MET A 131 -6.71 0.38 15.43
C MET A 131 -6.69 1.90 15.20
N LEU A 132 -7.27 2.69 16.11
CA LEU A 132 -7.25 4.15 16.05
C LEU A 132 -5.80 4.68 16.08
N VAL A 133 -4.96 4.15 16.96
CA VAL A 133 -3.54 4.53 17.05
C VAL A 133 -2.81 4.25 15.73
N ALA A 134 -3.07 3.10 15.09
CA ALA A 134 -2.48 2.78 13.79
C ALA A 134 -2.88 3.80 12.71
N ILE A 135 -4.16 4.16 12.64
CA ILE A 135 -4.68 5.17 11.69
C ILE A 135 -4.06 6.54 11.95
N VAL A 136 -4.02 6.98 13.20
CA VAL A 136 -3.44 8.28 13.59
C VAL A 136 -1.96 8.31 13.24
N THR A 137 -1.22 7.24 13.50
CA THR A 137 0.20 7.14 13.16
C THR A 137 0.44 7.26 11.65
N GLU A 138 -0.38 6.59 10.83
CA GLU A 138 -0.28 6.68 9.37
C GLU A 138 -0.63 8.08 8.85
N LYS A 139 -1.62 8.74 9.44
CA LYS A 139 -2.01 10.11 9.04
C LYS A 139 -1.04 11.19 9.51
N LEU A 140 -0.33 10.95 10.62
CA LEU A 140 0.73 11.83 11.11
C LEU A 140 2.09 11.55 10.42
N ALA A 141 2.21 10.43 9.70
CA ALA A 141 3.42 10.13 8.95
C ALA A 141 3.60 11.14 7.82
N LEU A 142 4.72 11.88 7.87
CA LEU A 142 5.08 12.86 6.85
C LEU A 142 5.21 12.20 5.48
N ASN A 143 4.68 12.85 4.46
CA ASN A 143 4.84 12.41 3.08
C ASN A 143 6.32 12.49 2.67
N LYS A 144 6.73 11.75 1.62
CA LYS A 144 8.12 11.77 1.11
C LYS A 144 8.60 13.20 0.81
N GLY A 145 7.74 14.04 0.22
CA GLY A 145 8.04 15.44 -0.06
C GLY A 145 8.18 16.30 1.21
N GLU A 146 7.25 16.19 2.15
CA GLU A 146 7.31 16.92 3.44
C GLU A 146 8.55 16.53 4.25
N LYS A 147 8.89 15.23 4.26
CA LYS A 147 10.10 14.72 4.89
C LYS A 147 11.36 15.30 4.24
N HIS A 148 11.38 15.45 2.93
CA HIS A 148 12.50 16.05 2.21
C HIS A 148 12.67 17.53 2.60
N VAL A 149 11.59 18.31 2.61
CA VAL A 149 11.62 19.73 3.03
C VAL A 149 12.04 19.87 4.49
N HIS A 150 11.49 19.05 5.38
CA HIS A 150 11.86 19.03 6.80
C HIS A 150 13.35 18.70 6.98
N PHE A 151 13.85 17.72 6.23
CA PHE A 151 15.25 17.35 6.29
C PHE A 151 16.18 18.47 5.79
N PHE A 152 15.83 19.10 4.66
CA PHE A 152 16.58 20.21 4.09
C PHE A 152 16.62 21.42 5.04
N MET A 153 15.48 21.78 5.62
CA MET A 153 15.40 22.87 6.61
C MET A 153 16.30 22.59 7.83
N MET A 154 16.28 21.36 8.33
CA MET A 154 17.12 20.94 9.45
C MET A 154 18.62 21.01 9.10
N ASP A 155 19.02 20.64 7.88
CA ASP A 155 20.42 20.73 7.43
C ASP A 155 20.91 22.19 7.33
N ILE A 156 20.05 23.12 6.85
CA ILE A 156 20.35 24.56 6.85
C ILE A 156 20.53 25.08 8.27
N GLN A 157 19.62 24.75 9.19
CA GLN A 157 19.70 25.20 10.57
C GLN A 157 20.95 24.68 11.28
N ILE A 158 21.31 23.41 11.05
CA ILE A 158 22.56 22.83 11.55
C ILE A 158 23.74 23.57 10.95
N SER A 159 23.78 23.78 9.64
CA SER A 159 24.86 24.49 8.96
C SER A 159 25.04 25.92 9.48
N LYS A 160 23.94 26.61 9.81
CA LYS A 160 23.98 27.93 10.46
C LYS A 160 24.52 27.84 11.88
N ARG A 161 24.01 26.94 12.72
CA ARG A 161 24.45 26.79 14.12
C ARG A 161 25.93 26.43 14.22
N VAL A 162 26.40 25.52 13.37
CA VAL A 162 27.83 25.17 13.37
C VAL A 162 28.67 26.35 12.85
N ARG A 163 28.14 27.17 11.92
CA ARG A 163 28.80 28.41 11.47
C ARG A 163 29.06 29.43 12.57
N PHE A 164 28.15 29.54 13.53
CA PHE A 164 28.34 30.37 14.72
C PHE A 164 29.33 29.77 15.74
N GLU A 165 29.42 28.43 15.85
CA GLU A 165 30.32 27.74 16.80
C GLU A 165 31.72 27.41 16.23
N TYR A 166 31.98 27.72 14.94
CA TYR A 166 33.26 27.43 14.27
C TYR A 166 34.46 28.26 14.75
N ASN A 167 34.31 29.19 15.70
CA ASN A 167 35.49 29.73 16.38
C ASN A 167 36.11 28.75 17.39
N PHE A 168 35.46 27.63 17.77
CA PHE A 168 35.99 26.72 18.81
C PHE A 168 35.83 25.21 18.55
N PHE A 169 34.81 24.75 17.83
CA PHE A 169 34.39 23.34 17.87
C PHE A 169 34.68 22.50 16.59
N PHE A 170 35.58 22.99 15.72
CA PHE A 170 35.71 22.58 14.32
C PHE A 170 36.09 21.10 14.09
N TYR A 171 36.90 20.49 14.96
CA TYR A 171 37.46 19.15 14.71
C TYR A 171 36.56 17.98 15.17
N PHE A 172 35.96 18.08 16.37
CA PHE A 172 35.18 16.96 16.94
C PHE A 172 33.77 16.84 16.33
N ARG A 173 33.16 17.98 16.00
CA ARG A 173 31.83 18.07 15.38
C ARG A 173 31.80 17.54 13.94
N PHE A 174 32.90 17.68 13.20
CA PHE A 174 32.98 17.30 11.79
C PHE A 174 32.79 15.80 11.56
N ARG A 175 33.33 14.97 12.46
CA ARG A 175 33.18 13.50 12.41
C ARG A 175 31.75 13.06 12.69
N HIS A 176 31.09 13.68 13.67
CA HIS A 176 29.73 13.33 14.05
C HIS A 176 28.68 13.78 13.03
N LEU A 177 28.89 14.95 12.41
CA LEU A 177 28.04 15.46 11.32
C LEU A 177 28.23 14.68 10.01
N ARG A 178 29.45 14.24 9.68
CA ARG A 178 29.68 13.36 8.51
C ARG A 178 28.93 12.03 8.62
N LEU A 179 28.87 11.43 9.81
CA LEU A 179 28.13 10.17 10.02
C LEU A 179 26.61 10.37 9.87
N LYS A 180 26.08 11.51 10.34
CA LYS A 180 24.66 11.85 10.19
C LYS A 180 24.30 12.17 8.73
N GLN A 181 25.19 12.85 7.99
CA GLN A 181 25.02 13.07 6.55
C GLN A 181 25.18 11.78 5.71
N ARG A 182 26.01 10.82 6.11
CA ARG A 182 26.08 9.50 5.44
C ARG A 182 24.74 8.78 5.53
N LYS A 183 24.19 8.61 6.74
CA LYS A 183 22.86 7.97 6.92
C LYS A 183 21.75 8.61 6.10
N LEU A 184 21.83 9.92 5.87
CA LEU A 184 20.85 10.64 5.07
C LEU A 184 21.09 10.62 3.56
N ARG A 185 22.35 10.61 3.13
CA ARG A 185 22.66 10.25 1.74
C ARG A 185 22.24 8.82 1.43
N ASP A 186 22.43 7.89 2.36
CA ASP A 186 22.03 6.49 2.19
C ASP A 186 20.49 6.39 2.10
N TYR A 187 19.75 7.10 2.96
CA TYR A 187 18.27 7.18 2.89
C TYR A 187 17.75 7.85 1.61
N VAL A 188 18.42 8.91 1.13
CA VAL A 188 18.07 9.58 -0.14
C VAL A 188 18.46 8.70 -1.33
N SER A 189 19.56 7.96 -1.26
CA SER A 189 19.94 7.02 -2.32
C SER A 189 18.89 5.91 -2.43
N GLU A 190 18.47 5.33 -1.31
CA GLU A 190 17.41 4.31 -1.26
C GLU A 190 16.10 4.78 -1.91
N MET A 191 15.72 6.06 -1.71
CA MET A 191 14.53 6.63 -2.36
C MET A 191 14.67 6.86 -3.87
N VAL A 192 15.89 6.97 -4.37
CA VAL A 192 16.20 7.31 -5.76
C VAL A 192 16.71 6.08 -6.54
N ASP A 193 17.00 4.96 -5.87
CA ASP A 193 17.51 3.76 -6.51
C ASP A 193 16.52 3.15 -7.51
N LEU A 194 15.21 3.18 -7.24
CA LEU A 194 14.18 2.69 -8.18
C LEU A 194 14.10 3.55 -9.47
N PRO A 195 13.94 4.89 -9.40
CA PRO A 195 13.96 5.72 -10.61
C PRO A 195 15.34 5.74 -11.30
N LYS A 196 16.46 5.62 -10.58
CA LYS A 196 17.78 5.43 -11.20
C LYS A 196 17.88 4.10 -11.94
N MET A 197 17.38 3.00 -11.37
CA MET A 197 17.33 1.72 -12.08
C MET A 197 16.48 1.82 -13.34
N GLN A 198 15.35 2.53 -13.30
CA GLN A 198 14.52 2.75 -14.48
C GLN A 198 15.25 3.59 -15.54
N MET A 199 15.98 4.64 -15.14
CA MET A 199 16.80 5.46 -16.05
C MET A 199 17.91 4.61 -16.69
N ILE A 200 18.66 3.85 -15.88
CA ILE A 200 19.72 2.95 -16.36
C ILE A 200 19.14 1.87 -17.30
N MET A 201 17.96 1.32 -17.00
CA MET A 201 17.30 0.34 -17.85
C MET A 201 16.88 0.94 -19.20
N CYS A 202 16.34 2.16 -19.20
CA CYS A 202 15.98 2.86 -20.44
C CYS A 202 17.22 3.14 -21.29
N ASP A 203 18.31 3.60 -20.67
CA ASP A 203 19.59 3.86 -21.35
C ASP A 203 20.18 2.56 -21.93
N LEU A 204 20.17 1.47 -21.17
CA LEU A 204 20.61 0.15 -21.64
C LEU A 204 19.76 -0.37 -22.78
N SER A 205 18.43 -0.22 -22.70
CA SER A 205 17.52 -0.65 -23.76
C SER A 205 17.73 0.17 -25.04
N ALA A 206 17.93 1.49 -24.93
CA ALA A 206 18.25 2.34 -26.06
C ALA A 206 19.60 1.96 -26.69
N ASN A 207 20.63 1.71 -25.86
CA ASN A 207 21.95 1.33 -26.35
C ASN A 207 21.93 -0.05 -27.03
N TRP A 208 21.21 -1.02 -26.46
CA TRP A 208 21.01 -2.34 -27.05
C TRP A 208 20.32 -2.26 -28.41
N ASN A 209 19.29 -1.41 -28.52
CA ASN A 209 18.56 -1.22 -29.77
C ASN A 209 19.46 -0.57 -30.84
N ASN A 210 20.31 0.37 -30.46
CA ASN A 210 21.30 0.97 -31.37
C ASN A 210 22.33 -0.07 -31.86
N SER A 211 22.88 -0.89 -30.95
CA SER A 211 23.79 -1.98 -31.33
C SER A 211 23.13 -3.02 -32.23
N TYR A 212 21.86 -3.34 -32.00
CA TYR A 212 21.12 -4.26 -32.85
C TYR A 212 20.96 -3.72 -34.28
N ARG A 213 20.59 -2.44 -34.42
CA ARG A 213 20.48 -1.76 -35.73
C ARG A 213 21.81 -1.71 -36.47
N GLU A 214 22.91 -1.46 -35.76
CA GLU A 214 24.24 -1.47 -36.36
C GLU A 214 24.64 -2.87 -36.84
N LEU A 215 24.27 -3.91 -36.07
CA LEU A 215 24.49 -5.31 -36.45
C LEU A 215 23.70 -5.68 -37.71
N GLU A 216 22.41 -5.30 -37.80
CA GLU A 216 21.60 -5.49 -39.00
C GLU A 216 22.22 -4.83 -40.23
N GLN A 217 22.70 -3.59 -40.10
CA GLN A 217 23.37 -2.90 -41.21
C GLN A 217 24.64 -3.62 -41.67
N ARG A 218 25.43 -4.17 -40.74
CA ARG A 218 26.63 -4.95 -41.09
C ARG A 218 26.27 -6.26 -41.78
N ILE A 219 25.20 -6.94 -41.35
CA ILE A 219 24.71 -8.17 -41.98
C ILE A 219 24.27 -7.87 -43.42
N LEU A 220 23.44 -6.84 -43.63
CA LEU A 220 22.98 -6.43 -44.95
C LEU A 220 24.14 -6.05 -45.89
N PHE A 221 25.14 -5.35 -45.36
CA PHE A 221 26.33 -5.02 -46.12
C PHE A 221 27.17 -6.26 -46.49
N MET A 222 27.27 -7.24 -45.58
CA MET A 222 27.93 -8.51 -45.87
C MET A 222 27.17 -9.33 -46.91
N GLU A 223 25.84 -9.38 -46.85
CA GLU A 223 25.02 -10.03 -47.88
C GLU A 223 25.26 -9.40 -49.26
N GLN A 224 25.28 -8.06 -49.36
CA GLN A 224 25.62 -7.38 -50.62
C GLN A 224 27.00 -7.73 -51.16
N LYS A 225 28.01 -7.86 -50.28
CA LYS A 225 29.36 -8.28 -50.69
C LYS A 225 29.38 -9.72 -51.18
N LEU A 226 28.62 -10.60 -50.54
CA LEU A 226 28.51 -12.00 -50.94
C LEU A 226 27.86 -12.11 -52.33
N ASP A 227 26.78 -11.36 -52.57
CA ASP A 227 26.13 -11.28 -53.89
C ASP A 227 27.08 -10.78 -54.97
N HIS A 228 27.89 -9.76 -54.66
CA HIS A 228 28.88 -9.24 -55.60
C HIS A 228 29.96 -10.28 -55.93
N LEU A 229 30.45 -11.01 -54.92
CA LEU A 229 31.41 -12.10 -55.11
C LEU A 229 30.82 -13.22 -55.97
N THR A 230 29.58 -13.64 -55.70
CA THR A 230 28.87 -14.64 -56.50
C THR A 230 28.74 -14.19 -57.96
N ARG A 231 28.37 -12.93 -58.22
CA ARG A 231 28.30 -12.38 -59.59
C ARG A 231 29.67 -12.36 -60.29
N CYS A 232 30.74 -11.95 -59.60
CA CYS A 232 32.09 -12.01 -60.16
C CYS A 232 32.48 -13.44 -60.51
N PHE A 233 32.18 -14.42 -59.65
CA PHE A 233 32.48 -15.83 -59.90
C PHE A 233 31.70 -16.38 -61.10
N GLN A 234 30.46 -15.92 -61.27
CA GLN A 234 29.63 -16.29 -62.42
C GLN A 234 30.20 -15.69 -63.71
N GLN A 235 30.57 -14.41 -63.70
CA GLN A 235 31.26 -13.75 -64.83
C GLN A 235 32.59 -14.41 -65.18
N THR A 236 33.42 -14.77 -64.19
CA THR A 236 34.67 -15.47 -64.47
C THR A 236 34.40 -16.86 -65.02
N SER A 237 33.38 -17.58 -64.53
CA SER A 237 32.99 -18.87 -65.08
C SER A 237 32.47 -18.76 -66.53
N GLU A 238 31.72 -17.72 -66.86
CA GLU A 238 31.24 -17.45 -68.23
C GLU A 238 32.41 -17.14 -69.17
N LEU A 239 33.32 -16.24 -68.79
CA LEU A 239 34.52 -15.91 -69.57
C LEU A 239 35.42 -17.13 -69.76
N LEU A 240 35.56 -17.99 -68.75
CA LEU A 240 36.35 -19.22 -68.83
C LEU A 240 35.68 -20.24 -69.76
N SER A 241 34.34 -20.33 -69.74
CA SER A 241 33.58 -21.14 -70.69
C SER A 241 33.69 -20.62 -72.13
N GLU A 242 33.73 -19.31 -72.31
CA GLU A 242 33.88 -18.65 -73.62
C GLU A 242 35.29 -18.86 -74.18
N VAL A 243 36.34 -18.76 -73.35
CA VAL A 243 37.72 -19.10 -73.73
C VAL A 243 37.87 -20.58 -74.08
N LEU A 244 37.25 -21.48 -73.30
CA LEU A 244 37.26 -22.92 -73.61
C LEU A 244 36.50 -23.23 -74.92
N ARG A 245 35.43 -22.50 -75.21
CA ARG A 245 34.66 -22.63 -76.46
C ARG A 245 35.41 -22.03 -77.66
N HIS A 246 36.14 -20.94 -77.47
CA HIS A 246 36.96 -20.32 -78.51
C HIS A 246 38.23 -21.14 -78.81
N ARG A 247 38.70 -21.95 -77.85
CA ARG A 247 39.76 -22.95 -78.06
C ARG A 247 39.27 -24.22 -78.75
N ASN A 248 37.96 -24.40 -78.94
CA ASN A 248 37.38 -25.60 -79.55
C ASN A 248 36.38 -25.36 -80.70
N PRO A 249 36.70 -24.55 -81.74
CA PRO A 249 36.14 -24.72 -83.07
C PRO A 249 37.18 -25.39 -83.96
N GLU A 250 37.13 -26.73 -84.03
CA GLU A 250 37.38 -27.60 -85.19
C GLU A 250 37.66 -29.03 -84.68
N ILE A 251 36.62 -29.87 -84.73
CA ILE A 251 36.77 -31.32 -84.93
C ILE A 251 36.70 -31.53 -86.44
N ARG A 252 37.82 -31.86 -87.10
CA ARG A 252 37.87 -32.72 -88.30
C ARG A 252 39.30 -33.16 -88.60
#